data_AF-A0A6G0Q4E8-F1
#
_entry.id   AF-A0A6G0Q4E8-F1
#
_cell.length_a   1.000
_cell.length_b   1.000
_cell.length_c   1.000
_cell.angle_alpha   90.00
_cell.angle_beta   90.00
_cell.angle_gamma   90.00
#
_symmetry.space_group_name_H-M   'P 1'
#
loop_
_entity.id
_entity.type
_entity.pdbx_description
1 polymer ?
#
loop_
_entity_poly.entity_id
_entity_poly.type
_entity_poly.pdbx_seq_one_letter_code
_entity_poly.pdbx_strand_id
1 'polypeptide(L)' 'GSCIGSIQDIKDMLELASKENVRPMIQKLPMSKVNEGLDMVREGRVRYRVVFEN' A
#
# COMPACT_ATOMS: atom_id res chain seq x y z
N GLY A 1 7.61 -20.32 6.13
CA GLY A 1 6.83 -19.25 5.46
C GLY A 1 7.81 -18.19 5.01
N SER A 2 7.59 -17.58 3.84
CA SER A 2 8.40 -16.45 3.39
C SER A 2 7.80 -15.16 3.95
N CYS A 3 8.60 -14.37 4.69
CA CYS A 3 8.15 -13.08 5.24
C CYS A 3 8.22 -11.95 4.19
N ILE A 4 9.18 -12.02 3.27
CA ILE A 4 9.41 -11.05 2.17
C ILE A 4 10.14 -11.77 1.03
N GLY A 5 9.88 -11.38 -0.23
CA GLY A 5 10.59 -11.88 -1.41
C GLY A 5 12.00 -11.28 -1.56
N SER A 6 12.85 -11.88 -2.39
CA SER A 6 14.17 -11.31 -2.73
C SER A 6 14.04 -10.03 -3.56
N ILE A 7 15.13 -9.27 -3.71
CA ILE A 7 15.14 -8.06 -4.57
C ILE A 7 14.74 -8.41 -6.01
N GLN A 8 15.17 -9.58 -6.50
CA GLN A 8 14.82 -10.03 -7.84
C GLN A 8 13.32 -10.32 -7.94
N ASP A 9 12.77 -11.09 -6.99
CA ASP A 9 11.33 -11.42 -6.97
C ASP A 9 10.45 -10.17 -6.89
N ILE A 10 10.88 -9.15 -6.14
CA ILE A 10 10.15 -7.89 -6.03
C ILE A 10 10.13 -7.14 -7.38
N LYS A 11 11.25 -7.12 -8.11
CA LYS A 11 11.30 -6.48 -9.44
C LYS A 11 10.38 -7.19 -10.43
N ASP A 12 10.45 -8.52 -10.45
CA ASP A 12 9.63 -9.35 -11.33
C ASP A 12 8.13 -9.18 -11.00
N MET A 13 7.78 -9.08 -9.72
CA MET A 13 6.41 -8.83 -9.27
C MET A 13 5.91 -7.43 -9.66
N LEU A 14 6.72 -6.39 -9.53
CA LEU A 14 6.35 -5.03 -9.94
C LEU A 14 6.14 -4.94 -11.45
N GLU A 15 6.98 -5.62 -12.24
CA GLU A 15 6.82 -5.68 -13.70
C GLU A 15 5.52 -6.39 -14.09
N LEU A 16 5.23 -7.52 -13.48
CA LEU A 16 3.96 -8.25 -13.69
C LEU A 16 2.75 -7.39 -13.30
N ALA A 17 2.79 -6.74 -12.13
CA ALA A 17 1.70 -5.90 -11.65
C ALA A 17 1.41 -4.72 -12.60
N SER A 18 2.45 -4.15 -13.21
CA SER A 18 2.29 -3.11 -14.23
C SER A 18 1.70 -3.65 -15.53
N LYS A 19 2.13 -4.82 -16.00
CA LYS A 19 1.65 -5.45 -17.25
C LYS A 19 0.17 -5.85 -17.16
N GLU A 20 -0.20 -6.48 -16.04
CA GLU A 20 -1.55 -6.98 -15.81
C GLU A 20 -2.49 -5.93 -15.17
N ASN A 21 -2.01 -4.69 -15.01
CA ASN A 21 -2.76 -3.57 -14.40
C ASN A 21 -3.31 -3.90 -13.00
N VAL A 22 -2.55 -4.65 -12.21
CA VAL A 22 -2.89 -4.99 -10.82
C VAL A 22 -2.64 -3.76 -9.95
N ARG A 23 -3.71 -3.14 -9.46
CA ARG A 23 -3.64 -1.93 -8.64
C ARG A 23 -4.17 -2.19 -7.23
N PRO A 24 -3.47 -1.72 -6.19
CA PRO A 24 -4.01 -1.77 -4.84
C PRO A 24 -5.18 -0.80 -4.71
N MET A 25 -6.14 -1.17 -3.88
CA MET A 25 -7.20 -0.25 -3.45
C MET A 25 -6.61 0.66 -2.37
N ILE A 26 -6.49 1.96 -2.69
CA ILE A 26 -5.83 2.94 -1.83
C ILE A 26 -6.78 4.04 -1.39
N GLN A 27 -6.55 4.53 -0.18
CA GLN A 27 -7.15 5.74 0.38
C GLN A 27 -6.05 6.76 0.59
N LYS A 28 -6.12 7.86 -0.17
CA LYS A 28 -5.12 8.93 -0.12
C LYS A 28 -5.44 9.92 0.99
N LEU A 29 -4.43 10.28 1.77
CA LEU A 29 -4.51 11.30 2.82
C LEU A 29 -3.32 12.26 2.70
N PRO A 30 -3.48 13.55 3.03
CA PRO A 30 -2.34 14.46 3.08
C PRO A 30 -1.41 14.07 4.24
N MET A 31 -0.11 14.29 4.07
CA MET A 31 0.90 14.09 5.11
C MET A 31 0.62 14.88 6.40
N SER A 32 -0.16 15.97 6.32
CA SER A 32 -0.61 16.72 7.51
C SER A 32 -1.57 15.94 8.42
N LYS A 33 -2.22 14.89 7.91
CA LYS A 33 -3.23 14.08 8.60
C LYS A 33 -2.76 12.66 8.90
N VAL A 34 -1.47 12.44 9.08
CA VAL A 34 -0.89 11.10 9.35
C VAL A 34 -1.49 10.43 10.58
N ASN A 35 -1.69 11.17 11.68
CA ASN A 35 -2.27 10.61 12.91
C ASN A 35 -3.70 10.08 12.68
N GLU A 36 -4.54 10.86 11.99
CA GLU A 36 -5.89 10.46 11.61
C GLU A 36 -5.87 9.19 10.74
N GLY A 37 -4.97 9.13 9.76
CA GLY A 37 -4.82 7.96 8.90
C GLY A 37 -4.38 6.70 9.66
N LEU A 38 -3.52 6.84 10.68
CA LEU A 38 -3.08 5.72 11.51
C LEU A 38 -4.23 5.19 12.38
N ASP A 39 -5.02 6.07 12.98
CA ASP A 39 -6.17 5.69 13.80
C ASP A 39 -7.23 4.98 12.97
N MET A 40 -7.48 5.44 11.75
CA MET A 40 -8.39 4.76 10.81
C MET A 40 -7.94 3.33 10.48
N VAL A 41 -6.63 3.08 10.34
CA VAL A 41 -6.08 1.72 10.11
C VAL A 41 -6.31 0.85 11.33
N ARG A 42 -6.04 1.37 12.53
CA ARG A 42 -6.21 0.63 13.80
C ARG A 42 -7.68 0.28 14.06
N GLU A 43 -8.59 1.18 13.73
CA GLU A 43 -10.03 0.99 13.86
C GLU A 43 -10.64 0.12 12.73
N GLY A 44 -9.84 -0.25 11.72
CA GLY A 44 -10.30 -1.08 10.60
C GLY A 44 -11.24 -0.35 9.62
N ARG A 45 -11.32 0.99 9.69
CA ARG A 45 -12.19 1.81 8.83
C ARG A 45 -11.59 2.07 7.44
N VAL A 46 -10.32 1.76 7.24
CA VAL A 46 -9.62 1.97 5.96
C VAL A 46 -10.00 0.89 4.96
N ARG A 47 -10.21 1.31 3.71
CA ARG A 47 -10.37 0.39 2.60
C ARG A 47 -9.01 -0.14 2.13
N TYR A 48 -8.53 -1.16 2.83
CA TYR A 48 -7.29 -1.92 2.59
C TYR A 48 -5.95 -1.18 2.80
N ARG A 49 -5.72 -0.02 2.18
CA ARG A 49 -4.41 0.68 2.29
C ARG A 49 -4.51 2.20 2.35
N VAL A 50 -3.87 2.82 3.34
CA VAL A 50 -3.64 4.28 3.36
C VAL A 50 -2.35 4.61 2.62
N VAL A 51 -2.38 5.64 1.78
CA VAL A 51 -1.20 6.22 1.13
C VAL A 51 -1.17 7.71 1.45
N PHE A 52 -0.03 8.20 1.92
CA PHE A 52 0.13 9.62 2.22
C PHE A 52 0.81 10.35 1.07
N GLU A 53 0.29 11.53 0.73
CA GLU A 53 0.81 12.42 -0.31
C GLU A 53 1.19 13.77 0.32
N ASN A 54 2.23 14.42 -0.21
CA ASN A 54 2.76 15.71 0.26
C ASN A 54 2.36 16.85 -0.67
#